data_AF-A0A2G8I893-F1
#
_entry.id   AF-A0A2G8I893-F1
#
_cell.length_a   1.000
_cell.length_b   1.000
_cell.length_c   1.000
_cell.angle_alpha   90.00
_cell.angle_beta   90.00
_cell.angle_gamma   90.00
#
_symmetry.space_group_name_H-M   'P 1'
#
loop_
_entity.id
_entity.type
_entity.pdbx_description
1 polymer ?
#
loop_
_entity_poly.entity_id
_entity_poly.type
_entity_poly.pdbx_seq_one_letter_code
_entity_poly.pdbx_strand_id
1 'polypeptide(L)'
;MAEIILNIKKKDVYNEVAKISSYVGAKSEKNSEDTDMYTRVFATDSDREMLDRFWEDCCGKIAEELQRFIVDIANADTGEVSLTVESSYNKSEKDGLRVKVLQKDLFSCFVNFILYKWFELTERVRTEYYFTIYKDFVNGVKRKLSVKYAPVKREYDY
;
A
#
# COMPACT_ATOMS: atom_id res chain seq x y z
N MET A 1 2.08 -13.01 21.72
CA MET A 1 2.06 -12.08 20.58
C MET A 1 2.58 -12.83 19.38
N ALA A 2 2.11 -12.51 18.18
CA ALA A 2 2.44 -13.25 16.98
C ALA A 2 2.96 -12.30 15.91
N GLU A 3 4.04 -12.72 15.26
CA GLU A 3 4.69 -11.98 14.19
C GLU A 3 4.02 -12.31 12.85
N ILE A 4 3.74 -11.27 12.08
CA ILE A 4 3.30 -11.35 10.70
C ILE A 4 4.36 -10.71 9.82
N ILE A 5 4.72 -11.40 8.75
CA ILE A 5 5.62 -10.89 7.72
C ILE A 5 4.77 -10.44 6.51
N LEU A 6 4.88 -9.17 6.13
CA LEU A 6 4.20 -8.57 5.00
C LEU A 6 5.22 -8.12 3.96
N ASN A 7 5.12 -8.61 2.72
CA ASN A 7 6.15 -8.41 1.70
C ASN A 7 5.61 -7.64 0.50
N ILE A 8 6.06 -6.42 0.28
CA ILE A 8 5.62 -5.59 -0.83
C ILE A 8 6.71 -5.54 -1.90
N LYS A 9 6.33 -5.93 -3.12
CA LYS A 9 7.22 -5.89 -4.29
C LYS A 9 7.06 -4.58 -5.03
N LYS A 10 8.16 -3.85 -5.17
CA LYS A 10 8.20 -2.55 -5.88
C LYS A 10 7.69 -2.65 -7.31
N LYS A 11 8.10 -3.70 -8.03
CA LYS A 11 7.66 -3.97 -9.41
C LYS A 11 6.14 -4.09 -9.53
N ASP A 12 5.50 -4.81 -8.61
CA ASP A 12 4.05 -5.03 -8.67
C ASP A 12 3.28 -3.73 -8.41
N VAL A 13 3.78 -2.91 -7.48
CA VAL A 13 3.23 -1.59 -7.20
C VAL A 13 3.37 -0.67 -8.43
N TYR A 14 4.52 -0.65 -9.08
CA TYR A 14 4.74 0.19 -10.27
C TYR A 14 3.89 -0.22 -11.45
N ASN A 15 3.73 -1.53 -11.68
CA ASN A 15 2.83 -2.04 -12.70
C ASN A 15 1.40 -1.56 -12.45
N GLU A 16 0.94 -1.55 -11.20
CA GLU A 16 -0.41 -1.11 -10.87
C GLU A 16 -0.57 0.42 -11.00
N VAL A 17 0.45 1.20 -10.62
CA VAL A 17 0.50 2.65 -10.84
C VAL A 17 0.44 2.98 -12.34
N ALA A 18 1.20 2.28 -13.18
CA ALA A 18 1.19 2.46 -14.63
C ALA A 18 -0.19 2.12 -15.25
N LYS A 19 -0.84 1.04 -14.79
CA LYS A 19 -2.20 0.69 -15.22
C LYS A 19 -3.23 1.74 -14.84
N ILE A 20 -3.20 2.23 -13.60
CA ILE A 20 -4.19 3.20 -13.14
C ILE A 20 -3.98 4.54 -13.83
N SER A 21 -2.74 5.01 -13.95
CA SER A 21 -2.41 6.27 -14.61
C SER A 21 -2.74 6.24 -16.12
N SER A 22 -2.44 5.16 -16.84
CA SER A 22 -2.85 5.00 -18.26
C SER A 22 -4.38 5.01 -18.40
N TYR A 23 -5.10 4.29 -17.54
CA TYR A 23 -6.56 4.29 -17.58
C TYR A 23 -7.14 5.68 -17.28
N VAL A 24 -6.58 6.39 -16.30
CA VAL A 24 -6.97 7.76 -15.96
C VAL A 24 -6.72 8.70 -17.14
N GLY A 25 -5.53 8.67 -17.73
CA GLY A 25 -5.19 9.45 -18.92
C GLY A 25 -6.16 9.18 -20.07
N ALA A 26 -6.36 7.91 -20.43
CA ALA A 26 -7.19 7.52 -21.58
C ALA A 26 -8.67 7.87 -21.37
N LYS A 27 -9.18 7.73 -20.14
CA LYS A 27 -10.56 8.08 -19.83
C LYS A 27 -10.78 9.59 -19.88
N SER A 28 -9.79 10.38 -19.50
CA SER A 28 -9.95 11.83 -19.41
C SER A 28 -9.66 12.56 -20.71
N GLU A 29 -8.76 12.05 -21.54
CA GLU A 29 -8.60 12.49 -22.94
C GLU A 29 -9.90 12.30 -23.73
N LYS A 30 -10.65 11.21 -23.52
CA LYS A 30 -11.97 11.01 -24.13
C LYS A 30 -13.03 12.03 -23.71
N ASN A 31 -12.84 12.73 -22.60
CA ASN A 31 -13.81 13.65 -22.00
C ASN A 31 -13.32 15.12 -22.02
N SER A 32 -12.18 15.41 -22.66
CA SER A 32 -11.54 16.71 -22.69
C SER A 32 -11.03 17.02 -24.09
N GLU A 33 -10.96 18.30 -24.46
CA GLU A 33 -10.29 18.72 -25.70
C GLU A 33 -8.75 18.65 -25.58
N ASP A 34 -8.22 18.36 -24.37
CA ASP A 34 -6.79 18.20 -24.10
C ASP A 34 -6.28 16.85 -24.64
N THR A 35 -5.79 16.88 -25.88
CA THR A 35 -5.33 15.72 -26.66
C THR A 35 -3.95 15.21 -26.21
N ASP A 36 -3.28 15.87 -25.26
CA ASP A 36 -1.97 15.44 -24.73
C ASP A 36 -2.04 14.99 -23.26
N MET A 37 -3.26 14.89 -22.73
CA MET A 37 -3.49 14.49 -21.34
C MET A 37 -3.06 13.05 -21.07
N TYR A 38 -3.19 12.16 -22.04
CA TYR A 38 -2.73 10.78 -21.90
C TYR A 38 -1.21 10.73 -21.68
N THR A 39 -0.43 11.38 -22.54
CA THR A 39 1.04 11.40 -22.49
C THR A 39 1.55 11.98 -21.18
N ARG A 40 0.89 13.04 -20.68
CA ARG A 40 1.29 13.71 -19.44
C ARG A 40 1.00 12.89 -18.19
N VAL A 41 -0.08 12.12 -18.18
CA VAL A 41 -0.56 11.43 -16.98
C VAL A 41 -0.07 9.99 -16.91
N PHE A 42 0.15 9.32 -18.02
CA PHE A 42 0.61 7.94 -18.04
C PHE A 42 2.05 7.83 -17.50
N ALA A 43 2.22 7.17 -16.35
CA ALA A 43 3.55 6.89 -15.81
C ALA A 43 4.22 5.75 -16.61
N THR A 44 5.42 6.00 -17.12
CA THR A 44 6.18 5.05 -17.92
C THR A 44 7.55 4.75 -17.30
N ASP A 45 8.33 3.88 -17.95
CA ASP A 45 9.69 3.57 -17.50
C ASP A 45 10.63 4.78 -17.49
N SER A 46 10.34 5.85 -18.25
CA SER A 46 11.12 7.10 -18.18
C SER A 46 10.98 7.81 -16.84
N ASP A 47 9.90 7.54 -16.10
CA ASP A 47 9.59 8.19 -14.83
C ASP A 47 10.12 7.40 -13.62
N ARG A 48 10.88 6.33 -13.88
CA ARG A 48 11.31 5.36 -12.87
C ARG A 48 12.10 5.99 -11.72
N GLU A 49 13.00 6.93 -12.00
CA GLU A 49 13.75 7.62 -10.94
C GLU A 49 12.82 8.39 -9.98
N MET A 50 11.73 8.95 -10.50
CA MET A 50 10.76 9.68 -9.70
C MET A 50 9.87 8.73 -8.90
N LEU A 51 9.42 7.63 -9.52
CA LEU A 51 8.69 6.57 -8.83
C LEU A 51 9.55 5.93 -7.73
N ASP A 52 10.86 5.82 -7.92
CA ASP A 52 11.83 5.32 -6.92
C ASP A 52 11.86 6.21 -5.69
N ARG A 53 11.91 7.54 -5.88
CA ARG A 53 11.81 8.49 -4.75
C ARG A 53 10.47 8.40 -4.03
N PHE A 54 9.36 8.32 -4.77
CA PHE A 54 8.02 8.18 -4.15
C PHE A 54 7.86 6.87 -3.39
N TRP A 55 8.53 5.81 -3.83
CA TRP A 55 8.59 4.55 -3.11
C TRP A 55 9.33 4.69 -1.78
N GLU A 56 10.50 5.33 -1.77
CA GLU A 56 11.27 5.58 -0.54
C GLU A 56 10.48 6.46 0.45
N ASP A 57 9.84 7.52 -0.04
CA ASP A 57 8.94 8.37 0.75
C ASP A 57 7.79 7.56 1.36
N CYS A 58 7.19 6.66 0.58
CA CYS A 58 6.12 5.78 1.04
C CYS A 58 6.61 4.83 2.13
N CYS A 59 7.80 4.26 1.98
CA CYS A 59 8.39 3.37 2.99
C CYS A 59 8.58 4.11 4.32
N GLY A 60 9.16 5.32 4.28
CA GLY A 60 9.32 6.16 5.45
C GLY A 60 7.99 6.52 6.11
N LYS A 61 6.98 6.88 5.30
CA LYS A 61 5.66 7.25 5.83
C LYS A 61 4.93 6.07 6.46
N ILE A 62 4.96 4.89 5.82
CA ILE A 62 4.34 3.68 6.38
C ILE A 62 5.06 3.24 7.66
N ALA A 63 6.40 3.34 7.69
CA ALA A 63 7.18 3.06 8.90
C ALA A 63 6.78 3.98 10.06
N GLU A 64 6.62 5.28 9.81
CA GLU A 64 6.16 6.25 10.82
C GLU A 64 4.74 5.93 11.31
N GLU A 65 3.81 5.68 10.38
CA GLU A 65 2.41 5.43 10.70
C GLU A 65 2.21 4.11 11.47
N LEU A 66 2.99 3.07 11.14
CA LEU A 66 2.89 1.73 11.74
C LEU A 66 3.95 1.46 12.81
N GLN A 67 4.78 2.44 13.20
CA GLN A 67 5.92 2.29 14.13
C GLN A 67 5.60 1.49 15.41
N ARG A 68 4.37 1.60 15.93
CA ARG A 68 3.94 0.90 17.17
C ARG A 68 3.76 -0.60 17.00
N PHE A 69 3.66 -1.08 15.76
CA PHE A 69 3.46 -2.48 15.42
C PHE A 69 4.69 -3.10 14.76
N ILE A 70 5.64 -2.29 14.31
CA ILE A 70 6.82 -2.76 13.58
C ILE A 70 7.84 -3.34 14.57
N VAL A 71 8.24 -4.58 14.31
CA VAL A 71 9.37 -5.23 14.98
C VAL A 71 10.64 -5.04 14.16
N ASP A 72 10.53 -5.22 12.85
CA ASP A 72 11.65 -5.12 11.92
C ASP A 72 11.19 -4.67 10.53
N ILE A 73 12.09 -4.01 9.82
CA ILE A 73 11.93 -3.57 8.43
C ILE A 73 13.14 -4.07 7.65
N ALA A 74 12.96 -5.13 6.88
CA ALA A 74 13.97 -5.61 5.97
C ALA A 74 13.72 -5.01 4.58
N ASN A 75 14.60 -4.09 4.19
CA ASN A 75 14.72 -3.68 2.81
C ASN A 75 15.65 -4.66 2.14
N ALA A 76 15.13 -5.50 1.25
CA ALA A 76 16.01 -6.20 0.34
C ALA A 76 16.50 -5.15 -0.65
N ASP A 77 17.83 -4.96 -0.75
CA ASP A 77 18.51 -4.07 -1.72
C ASP A 77 18.05 -4.27 -3.19
N THR A 78 17.20 -5.27 -3.43
CA THR A 78 16.61 -5.71 -4.69
C THR A 78 15.21 -5.14 -4.99
N GLY A 79 14.67 -4.22 -4.20
CA GLY A 79 13.37 -3.57 -4.48
C GLY A 79 12.15 -4.31 -3.91
N GLU A 80 12.31 -4.95 -2.76
CA GLU A 80 11.21 -5.49 -1.96
C GLU A 80 11.33 -4.98 -0.53
N VAL A 81 10.19 -4.63 0.07
CA VAL A 81 10.11 -4.21 1.48
C VAL A 81 9.36 -5.28 2.23
N SER A 82 10.03 -5.88 3.22
CA SER A 82 9.43 -6.84 4.13
C SER A 82 9.25 -6.19 5.49
N LEU A 83 8.00 -6.04 5.91
CA LEU A 83 7.62 -5.52 7.22
C LEU A 83 7.26 -6.67 8.14
N THR A 84 8.04 -6.83 9.21
CA THR A 84 7.69 -7.72 10.32
C THR A 84 6.90 -6.92 11.32
N VAL A 85 5.62 -7.22 11.43
CA VAL A 85 4.71 -6.55 12.37
C VAL A 85 4.28 -7.52 13.46
N GLU A 86 4.39 -7.06 14.71
CA GLU A 86 3.82 -7.75 15.84
C GLU A 86 2.37 -7.34 15.98
N SER A 87 1.53 -8.35 16.17
CA SER A 87 0.15 -8.11 16.54
C SER A 87 -0.18 -8.82 17.83
N SER A 88 -1.04 -8.17 18.62
CA SER A 88 -1.36 -8.54 19.99
C SER A 88 -2.25 -9.79 20.12
N TYR A 89 -2.21 -10.73 19.16
CA TYR A 89 -3.13 -11.90 19.11
C TYR A 89 -2.47 -13.23 19.51
N ASN A 90 -3.35 -14.25 19.71
CA ASN A 90 -3.00 -15.66 19.88
C ASN A 90 -3.17 -16.39 18.54
N LYS A 91 -2.16 -17.18 18.12
CA LYS A 91 -2.17 -17.96 16.86
C LYS A 91 -3.50 -18.72 16.68
N SER A 92 -4.14 -18.57 15.52
CA SER A 92 -5.39 -19.23 15.15
C SER A 92 -5.34 -19.72 13.70
N GLU A 93 -6.09 -20.77 13.34
CA GLU A 93 -6.21 -21.26 11.96
C GLU A 93 -6.64 -20.18 10.94
N LYS A 94 -7.30 -19.11 11.38
CA LYS A 94 -7.73 -17.99 10.52
C LYS A 94 -6.61 -16.99 10.19
N ASP A 95 -5.39 -17.21 10.69
CA ASP A 95 -4.26 -16.29 10.50
C ASP A 95 -3.87 -16.14 9.03
N GLY A 96 -3.92 -17.22 8.22
CA GLY A 96 -3.54 -17.16 6.81
C GLY A 96 -4.41 -16.23 5.94
N LEU A 97 -5.72 -16.15 6.20
CA LEU A 97 -6.61 -15.23 5.47
C LEU A 97 -6.34 -13.77 5.87
N ARG A 98 -6.03 -13.51 7.14
CA ARG A 98 -5.75 -12.16 7.65
C ARG A 98 -4.45 -11.60 7.10
N VAL A 99 -3.39 -12.41 7.06
CA VAL A 99 -2.13 -12.01 6.44
C VAL A 99 -2.39 -11.58 4.99
N LYS A 100 -3.19 -12.35 4.23
CA LYS A 100 -3.55 -11.98 2.85
C LYS A 100 -4.32 -10.66 2.74
N VAL A 101 -5.25 -10.40 3.66
CA VAL A 101 -6.00 -9.12 3.67
C VAL A 101 -5.09 -7.95 4.03
N LEU A 102 -4.27 -8.08 5.09
CA LEU A 102 -3.29 -7.06 5.49
C LEU A 102 -2.28 -6.78 4.38
N GLN A 103 -1.79 -7.83 3.72
CA GLN A 103 -0.90 -7.75 2.57
C GLN A 103 -1.53 -6.94 1.42
N LYS A 104 -2.80 -7.19 1.11
CA LYS A 104 -3.54 -6.48 0.06
C LYS A 104 -3.82 -5.01 0.43
N ASP A 105 -4.21 -4.76 1.68
CA ASP A 105 -4.46 -3.39 2.15
C ASP A 105 -3.16 -2.57 2.15
N LEU A 106 -2.06 -3.17 2.61
CA LEU A 106 -0.74 -2.54 2.59
C LEU A 106 -0.28 -2.25 1.16
N PHE A 107 -0.45 -3.21 0.25
CA PHE A 107 -0.18 -2.99 -1.18
C PHE A 107 -1.00 -1.80 -1.73
N SER A 108 -2.27 -1.72 -1.34
CA SER A 108 -3.15 -0.61 -1.73
C SER A 108 -2.69 0.73 -1.14
N CYS A 109 -2.12 0.76 0.07
CA CYS A 109 -1.47 1.97 0.60
C CYS A 109 -0.36 2.46 -0.32
N PHE A 110 0.57 1.57 -0.71
CA PHE A 110 1.71 1.92 -1.55
C PHE A 110 1.27 2.47 -2.91
N VAL A 111 0.34 1.79 -3.58
CA VAL A 111 -0.18 2.23 -4.89
C VAL A 111 -0.84 3.60 -4.78
N ASN A 112 -1.72 3.82 -3.79
CA ASN A 112 -2.45 5.08 -3.66
C ASN A 112 -1.55 6.24 -3.23
N PHE A 113 -0.53 6.00 -2.40
CA PHE A 113 0.45 7.03 -2.03
C PHE A 113 1.28 7.49 -3.23
N ILE A 114 1.78 6.55 -4.03
CA ILE A 114 2.57 6.88 -5.22
C ILE A 114 1.70 7.57 -6.27
N LEU A 115 0.46 7.12 -6.47
CA LEU A 115 -0.49 7.81 -7.35
C LEU A 115 -0.79 9.23 -6.87
N TYR A 116 -1.00 9.44 -5.57
CA TYR A 116 -1.18 10.77 -4.99
C TYR A 116 -0.01 11.70 -5.36
N LYS A 117 1.23 11.24 -5.15
CA LYS A 117 2.45 11.99 -5.50
C LYS A 117 2.59 12.23 -7.00
N TRP A 118 2.27 11.23 -7.81
CA TRP A 118 2.30 11.35 -9.27
C TRP A 118 1.27 12.38 -9.79
N PHE A 119 0.03 12.32 -9.31
CA PHE A 119 -1.02 13.27 -9.70
C PHE A 119 -0.78 14.67 -9.15
N GLU A 120 -0.05 14.84 -8.05
CA GLU A 120 0.39 16.16 -7.59
C GLU A 120 1.20 16.92 -8.66
N LEU A 121 1.93 16.19 -9.51
CA LEU A 121 2.73 16.72 -10.61
C LEU A 121 1.93 16.83 -11.91
N THR A 122 1.11 15.82 -12.23
CA THR A 122 0.49 15.69 -13.55
C THR A 122 -0.95 16.24 -13.61
N GLU A 123 -1.71 16.12 -12.51
CA GLU A 123 -3.11 16.51 -12.44
C GLU A 123 -3.62 16.71 -10.99
N ARG A 124 -3.48 17.93 -10.48
CA ARG A 124 -3.75 18.27 -9.06
C ARG A 124 -5.18 18.02 -8.59
N VAL A 125 -6.16 17.98 -9.50
CA VAL A 125 -7.58 17.83 -9.14
C VAL A 125 -7.86 16.48 -8.47
N ARG A 126 -7.11 15.43 -8.80
CA ARG A 126 -7.33 14.06 -8.26
C ARG A 126 -6.46 13.73 -7.06
N THR A 127 -5.51 14.60 -6.73
CA THR A 127 -4.54 14.40 -5.65
C THR A 127 -5.24 14.13 -4.31
N GLU A 128 -6.29 14.90 -3.98
CA GLU A 128 -7.02 14.75 -2.70
C GLU A 128 -7.75 13.40 -2.58
N TYR A 129 -8.30 12.90 -3.69
CA TYR A 129 -9.00 11.61 -3.73
C TYR A 129 -8.07 10.46 -3.37
N TYR A 130 -6.91 10.37 -4.04
CA TYR A 130 -5.93 9.30 -3.79
C TYR A 130 -5.29 9.42 -2.40
N PHE A 131 -5.08 10.64 -1.92
CA PHE A 131 -4.58 10.87 -0.55
C PHE A 131 -5.57 10.40 0.52
N THR A 132 -6.87 10.64 0.31
CA THR A 132 -7.93 10.18 1.22
C THR A 132 -8.00 8.66 1.24
N ILE A 133 -7.97 8.01 0.08
CA ILE A 133 -7.96 6.54 -0.03
C ILE A 133 -6.73 5.94 0.66
N TYR A 134 -5.55 6.53 0.46
CA TYR A 134 -4.34 6.13 1.15
C TYR A 134 -4.54 6.14 2.68
N LYS A 135 -5.06 7.24 3.23
CA LYS A 135 -5.34 7.36 4.67
C LYS A 135 -6.32 6.31 5.16
N ASP A 136 -7.36 6.02 4.39
CA ASP A 136 -8.36 5.02 4.76
C ASP A 136 -7.76 3.62 4.81
N PHE A 137 -6.90 3.26 3.86
CA PHE A 137 -6.19 1.98 3.91
C PHE A 137 -5.21 1.91 5.08
N VAL A 138 -4.42 2.96 5.36
CA VAL A 138 -3.52 2.99 6.52
C VAL A 138 -4.28 2.83 7.83
N ASN A 139 -5.40 3.54 8.00
CA ASN A 139 -6.27 3.39 9.16
C ASN A 139 -6.88 1.98 9.22
N GLY A 140 -7.25 1.41 8.08
CA GLY A 140 -7.73 0.04 7.95
C GLY A 140 -6.70 -1.00 8.39
N VAL A 141 -5.43 -0.83 8.02
CA VAL A 141 -4.31 -1.68 8.45
C VAL A 141 -4.11 -1.57 9.96
N LYS A 142 -4.01 -0.35 10.51
CA LYS A 142 -3.88 -0.10 11.95
C LYS A 142 -4.99 -0.75 12.76
N ARG A 143 -6.25 -0.60 12.33
CA ARG A 143 -7.40 -1.23 12.99
C ARG A 143 -7.25 -2.75 13.02
N LYS A 144 -6.92 -3.36 11.88
CA LYS A 144 -6.76 -4.82 11.75
C LYS A 144 -5.61 -5.36 12.62
N LEU A 145 -4.50 -4.63 12.73
CA LEU A 145 -3.39 -4.98 13.62
C LEU A 145 -3.74 -4.83 15.11
N SER A 146 -4.71 -3.97 15.44
CA SER A 146 -5.12 -3.66 16.83
C SER A 146 -6.26 -4.53 17.37
N VAL A 147 -6.96 -5.32 16.53
CA VAL A 147 -8.13 -6.10 17.00
C VAL A 147 -7.69 -7.20 17.96
N LYS A 148 -8.16 -7.12 19.21
CA LYS A 148 -8.01 -8.18 20.21
C LYS A 148 -9.23 -9.10 20.17
N TYR A 149 -9.01 -10.41 20.12
CA TYR A 149 -10.10 -11.40 20.19
C TYR A 149 -10.12 -12.07 21.56
N ALA A 150 -11.34 -12.43 22.00
CA ALA A 150 -11.55 -13.18 23.23
C ALA A 150 -10.78 -14.52 23.16
N PRO A 151 -10.20 -14.98 24.28
CA PRO A 151 -9.44 -16.22 24.32
C PRO A 151 -10.30 -17.40 23.88
N VAL A 152 -9.75 -18.27 23.03
CA VAL A 152 -10.41 -19.52 22.64
C VAL A 152 -10.45 -20.42 23.87
N LYS A 153 -11.65 -20.80 24.30
CA LYS A 153 -11.85 -21.72 25.43
C LYS A 153 -11.20 -23.06 25.06
N ARG A 154 -10.28 -23.56 25.88
CA ARG A 154 -9.77 -24.94 25.73
C ARG A 154 -10.94 -25.88 25.97
N GLU A 155 -11.31 -26.65 24.95
CA GLU A 155 -12.15 -27.82 25.13
C GLU A 155 -11.28 -28.87 25.84
N TYR A 156 -11.72 -29.30 27.02
CA TYR A 156 -11.13 -30.44 27.70
C TYR A 156 -11.87 -31.67 27.18
N ASP A 157 -11.15 -32.58 26.52
CA ASP A 157 -11.66 -33.93 26.27
C ASP A 157 -11.78 -34.63 27.63
N TYR A 158 -13.00 -35.09 27.94
CA TYR A 158 -13.34 -35.88 29.13
C TYR A 158 -13.23 -37.37 28.87
#